data_AF-A0AAD4M7Z0-F1
#
_entry.id   AF-A0AAD4M7Z0-F1
#
_cell.length_a   1.000
_cell.length_b   1.000
_cell.length_c   1.000
_cell.angle_alpha   90.00
_cell.angle_beta   90.00
_cell.angle_gamma   90.00
#
_symmetry.space_group_name_H-M   'P 1'
#
loop_
_entity.id
_entity.type
_entity.pdbx_description
1 polymer ?
#
loop_
_entity_poly.entity_id
_entity_poly.type
_entity_poly.pdbx_seq_one_letter_code
_entity_poly.pdbx_strand_id
1 'polypeptide(L)'
;RHLSKYVFPREYGLATAFSTASKVHKYSNFADREDEIKVRKLPASKTPKRVKPTLNLLEQMIWRHGKCSYNALRDMTSSSKLRRPRQEAALDSSIILVCPLIHF
;
A
#
# COMPACT_ATOMS: atom_id res chain seq x y z
N ARG A 1 -2.89 3.03 -15.77
CA ARG A 1 -4.18 3.71 -15.43
C ARG A 1 -4.90 3.13 -14.22
N HIS A 2 -4.72 1.85 -13.86
CA HIS A 2 -5.39 1.28 -12.68
C HIS A 2 -4.95 1.93 -11.36
N LEU A 3 -3.64 2.15 -11.21
CA LEU A 3 -3.02 2.80 -10.05
C LEU A 3 -3.64 4.15 -9.68
N SER A 4 -4.13 4.94 -10.64
CA SER A 4 -4.74 6.24 -10.33
C SER A 4 -6.03 6.13 -9.52
N LYS A 5 -6.70 4.97 -9.55
CA LYS A 5 -7.89 4.71 -8.71
C LYS A 5 -7.52 4.48 -7.24
N TYR A 6 -6.30 3.97 -6.99
CA TYR A 6 -5.75 3.80 -5.65
C TYR A 6 -5.21 5.11 -5.07
N VAL A 7 -4.52 5.91 -5.90
CA VAL A 7 -3.92 7.18 -5.46
C VAL A 7 -4.95 8.29 -5.33
N PHE A 8 -5.94 8.35 -6.24
CA PHE A 8 -6.96 9.41 -6.27
C PHE A 8 -8.39 8.87 -6.14
N PRO A 9 -8.72 8.04 -5.14
CA PRO A 9 -10.00 7.32 -5.08
C PRO A 9 -11.20 8.26 -5.15
N ARG A 10 -11.11 9.42 -4.47
CA ARG A 10 -12.17 10.43 -4.43
C ARG A 10 -12.53 11.00 -5.81
N GLU A 11 -11.55 11.16 -6.71
CA GLU A 11 -11.79 11.68 -8.06
C GLU A 11 -12.56 10.68 -8.94
N TYR A 12 -12.50 9.39 -8.59
CA TYR A 12 -13.30 8.32 -9.19
C TYR A 12 -14.59 8.03 -8.39
N GLY A 13 -14.87 8.87 -7.39
CA GLY A 13 -15.97 8.75 -6.45
C GLY A 13 -15.83 7.61 -5.43
N LEU A 14 -14.73 6.85 -5.45
CA LEU A 14 -14.48 5.73 -4.54
C LEU A 14 -14.40 6.23 -3.09
N ALA A 15 -14.70 5.35 -2.14
CA ALA A 15 -14.60 5.72 -0.71
C ALA A 15 -13.15 6.13 -0.37
N THR A 16 -12.92 6.84 0.73
CA THR A 16 -11.55 7.18 1.13
C THR A 16 -11.44 7.17 2.63
N ALA A 17 -10.28 6.75 3.15
CA ALA A 17 -9.98 6.75 4.57
C ALA A 17 -10.10 8.15 5.20
N PHE A 18 -9.97 9.19 4.37
CA PHE A 18 -10.07 10.59 4.78
C PHE A 18 -11.48 11.18 4.60
N SER A 19 -12.49 10.35 4.35
CA SER A 19 -13.88 10.82 4.24
C SER A 19 -14.52 10.87 5.62
N THR A 20 -14.97 12.06 6.02
CA THR A 20 -15.66 12.30 7.31
C THR A 20 -17.12 11.86 7.31
N ALA A 21 -17.61 11.27 6.20
CA ALA A 21 -19.01 10.96 5.99
C ALA A 21 -19.29 9.45 6.02
N SER A 22 -19.18 8.80 7.18
CA SER A 22 -19.93 7.56 7.45
C SER A 22 -19.97 7.24 8.94
N LYS A 23 -21.18 7.15 9.48
CA LYS A 23 -21.52 6.77 10.86
C LYS A 23 -21.45 5.25 11.09
N VAL A 24 -20.70 4.50 10.28
CA VAL A 24 -20.61 3.04 10.38
C VAL A 24 -19.16 2.64 10.56
N HIS A 25 -18.83 2.12 11.75
CA HIS A 25 -17.52 1.64 12.19
C HIS A 25 -16.99 0.40 11.45
N LYS A 26 -17.43 0.16 10.21
CA LYS A 26 -16.84 -0.88 9.37
C LYS A 26 -15.63 -0.25 8.69
N TYR A 27 -14.45 -0.46 9.26
CA TYR A 27 -13.18 -0.17 8.59
C TYR A 27 -13.15 -0.98 7.30
N SER A 28 -13.52 -0.36 6.18
CA SER A 28 -13.37 -0.97 4.87
C SER A 28 -11.88 -1.18 4.62
N ASN A 29 -11.50 -2.35 4.11
CA ASN A 29 -10.14 -2.60 3.69
C ASN A 29 -9.81 -1.63 2.55
N PHE A 30 -9.07 -0.57 2.84
CA PHE A 30 -8.67 0.41 1.84
C PHE A 30 -7.40 0.00 1.09
N ALA A 31 -6.72 -1.06 1.54
CA ALA A 31 -5.53 -1.60 0.87
C ALA A 31 -5.90 -2.43 -0.35
N ASP A 32 -6.96 -3.25 -0.26
CA ASP A 32 -7.52 -4.00 -1.39
C ASP A 32 -8.90 -3.45 -1.75
N ARG A 33 -8.98 -2.86 -2.94
CA ARG A 33 -10.19 -2.19 -3.45
C ARG A 33 -10.62 -2.71 -4.81
N GLU A 34 -10.08 -3.86 -5.22
CA GLU A 34 -10.37 -4.45 -6.53
C GLU A 34 -11.87 -4.65 -6.71
N ASP A 35 -12.56 -5.14 -5.68
CA ASP A 35 -13.99 -5.38 -5.73
C ASP A 35 -14.80 -4.08 -5.88
N GLU A 36 -14.44 -3.03 -5.14
CA GLU A 36 -15.11 -1.72 -5.27
C GLU A 36 -14.90 -1.12 -6.68
N ILE A 37 -13.69 -1.25 -7.23
CA ILE A 37 -13.35 -0.79 -8.56
C ILE A 37 -14.14 -1.56 -9.64
N LYS A 38 -14.28 -2.88 -9.48
CA LYS A 38 -15.05 -3.76 -10.38
C LYS A 38 -16.56 -3.47 -10.29
N VAL A 39 -17.10 -3.39 -9.08
CA VAL A 39 -18.54 -3.21 -8.82
C VAL A 39 -19.05 -1.88 -9.35
N ARG A 40 -18.28 -0.80 -9.20
CA ARG A 40 -18.67 0.52 -9.74
C ARG A 40 -18.66 0.61 -11.26
N LYS A 41 -18.21 -0.45 -11.96
CA LYS A 41 -18.10 -0.50 -13.43
C LYS A 41 -17.47 0.77 -14.00
N LEU A 42 -16.48 1.34 -13.29
CA LEU A 42 -15.84 2.57 -13.72
C LEU A 42 -15.23 2.30 -15.09
N PRO A 43 -15.71 2.95 -16.17
CA PRO A 43 -15.23 2.66 -17.51
C PRO A 43 -13.72 2.87 -17.51
N ALA A 44 -12.98 1.86 -17.96
CA ALA A 44 -11.52 1.86 -17.96
C ALA A 44 -10.91 3.10 -18.67
N SER A 45 -11.71 3.74 -19.54
CA SER A 45 -11.35 4.92 -20.33
C SER A 45 -11.64 6.27 -19.67
N LYS A 46 -12.52 6.37 -18.66
CA LYS A 46 -12.98 7.67 -18.15
C LYS A 46 -12.12 8.14 -16.98
N THR A 47 -10.90 8.58 -17.32
CA THR A 47 -10.02 9.29 -16.37
C THR A 47 -10.53 10.72 -16.15
N PRO A 48 -10.78 11.15 -14.89
CA PRO A 48 -11.15 12.52 -14.56
C PRO A 48 -10.13 13.52 -15.10
N LYS A 49 -10.60 14.67 -15.61
CA LYS A 49 -9.75 15.71 -16.24
C LYS A 49 -8.58 16.13 -15.34
N ARG A 50 -8.83 16.25 -14.03
CA ARG A 50 -7.83 16.63 -13.01
C ARG A 50 -6.72 15.59 -12.82
N VAL A 51 -7.02 14.31 -13.04
CA VAL A 51 -6.09 13.19 -12.85
C VAL A 51 -5.33 12.84 -14.15
N LYS A 52 -5.86 13.23 -15.32
CA LYS A 52 -5.18 12.99 -16.61
C LYS A 52 -3.70 13.40 -16.65
N PRO A 53 -3.29 14.61 -16.21
CA PRO A 53 -1.88 15.02 -16.32
C PRO A 53 -0.94 14.20 -15.42
N THR A 54 -1.44 13.58 -14.34
CA THR A 54 -0.60 12.81 -13.41
C THR A 54 -0.37 11.37 -13.87
N LEU A 55 -1.05 10.90 -14.92
CA LEU A 55 -0.95 9.52 -15.38
C LEU A 55 0.46 9.11 -15.81
N ASN A 56 1.18 10.00 -16.51
CA ASN A 56 2.56 9.72 -16.93
C ASN A 56 3.49 9.55 -15.72
N LEU A 57 3.30 10.35 -14.67
CA LEU A 57 4.07 10.22 -13.43
C LEU A 57 3.75 8.92 -12.71
N LEU A 58 2.48 8.54 -12.65
CA LEU A 58 2.06 7.26 -12.05
C LEU A 58 2.62 6.06 -12.81
N GLU A 59 2.74 6.15 -14.13
CA GLU A 59 3.36 5.12 -14.96
C GLU A 59 4.86 5.01 -14.70
N GLN A 60 5.57 6.14 -14.62
CA GLN A 60 6.98 6.14 -14.22
C GLN A 60 7.17 5.61 -12.80
N MET A 61 6.26 5.93 -11.88
CA MET A 61 6.30 5.46 -10.50
C MET A 61 6.17 3.95 -10.42
N ILE A 62 5.20 3.35 -11.11
CA ILE A 62 5.03 1.88 -11.09
C ILE A 62 6.18 1.17 -11.80
N TRP A 63 6.73 1.77 -12.86
CA TRP A 63 7.93 1.25 -13.52
C TRP A 63 9.14 1.23 -12.59
N ARG A 64 9.41 2.35 -11.90
CA ARG A 64 10.51 2.46 -10.94
C ARG A 64 10.31 1.54 -9.74
N HIS A 65 9.08 1.40 -9.26
CA HIS A 65 8.72 0.46 -8.20
C HIS A 65 9.09 -0.98 -8.60
N GLY A 66 8.75 -1.41 -9.81
CA GLY A 66 9.11 -2.74 -10.31
C GLY A 66 10.62 -2.96 -10.52
N LYS A 67 11.40 -1.87 -10.66
CA LYS A 67 12.87 -1.91 -10.74
C LYS A 67 13.56 -1.67 -9.40
N CYS A 68 12.81 -1.45 -8.32
CA CYS A 68 13.37 -1.15 -7.02
C CYS A 68 13.84 -2.44 -6.34
N SER A 69 15.16 -2.55 -6.12
CA SER A 69 15.77 -3.66 -5.38
C SER A 69 15.55 -3.51 -3.88
N TYR A 70 14.33 -3.76 -3.41
CA TYR A 70 13.93 -3.59 -2.00
C TYR A 70 14.83 -4.33 -1.02
N ASN A 71 15.29 -5.54 -1.37
CA ASN A 71 16.21 -6.30 -0.52
C ASN A 71 17.57 -5.61 -0.38
N ALA A 72 18.15 -5.15 -1.49
CA ALA A 72 19.42 -4.41 -1.45
C ALA A 72 19.28 -3.08 -0.68
N LEU A 73 18.17 -2.36 -0.87
CA LEU A 73 17.87 -1.14 -0.12
C LEU A 73 17.75 -1.42 1.39
N ARG A 74 17.05 -2.50 1.76
CA ARG A 74 16.91 -2.95 3.16
C ARG A 74 18.27 -3.32 3.73
N ASP A 75 19.07 -4.11 3.02
CA ASP A 75 20.36 -4.59 3.52
C ASP A 75 21.38 -3.44 3.66
N MET A 76 21.27 -2.41 2.82
CA MET A 76 22.09 -1.19 2.90
C MET A 76 21.70 -0.29 4.08
N THR A 77 20.40 -0.11 4.32
CA THR A 77 19.89 0.84 5.34
C THR A 77 19.71 0.22 6.72
N SER A 78 19.32 -1.05 6.77
CA SER A 78 19.20 -1.85 7.99
C SER A 78 20.13 -3.05 7.88
N SER A 79 21.36 -2.89 8.37
CA SER A 79 22.23 -4.04 8.56
C SER A 79 21.67 -4.87 9.71
N SER A 80 20.83 -5.87 9.40
CA SER A 80 20.32 -6.85 10.38
C SER A 80 21.44 -7.73 10.99
N LYS A 81 22.70 -7.39 10.75
CA LYS A 81 23.88 -7.86 11.47
C LYS A 81 23.95 -7.21 12.86
N LEU A 82 22.87 -7.28 13.63
CA LEU A 82 23.02 -7.37 15.08
C LEU A 82 23.75 -8.69 15.32
N ARG A 83 25.08 -8.62 15.47
CA ARG A 83 25.86 -9.73 16.01
C ARG A 83 25.22 -10.02 17.36
N ARG A 84 24.42 -11.09 17.45
CA ARG A 84 23.91 -11.55 18.75
C ARG A 84 25.14 -11.75 19.63
N PRO A 85 25.31 -11.00 20.74
CA PRO A 85 26.30 -11.35 21.73
C PRO A 85 26.03 -12.80 22.13
N ARG A 86 27.09 -13.57 22.39
CA ARG A 86 27.01 -15.00 22.76
C ARG A 86 26.17 -15.26 24.04
N GLN A 87 25.65 -14.22 24.68
CA GLN A 87 24.88 -14.24 25.93
C GLN A 87 23.51 -13.57 25.78
N GLU A 88 22.69 -13.97 24.82
CA GLU A 88 21.30 -13.47 24.74
C GLU A 88 20.27 -14.54 24.35
N ALA A 89 20.62 -15.82 24.56
CA ALA A 89 19.68 -16.94 24.43
C ALA A 89 18.53 -16.91 25.47
N ALA A 90 18.55 -15.97 26.43
CA ALA A 90 17.55 -15.85 27.49
C ALA A 90 16.54 -14.71 27.30
N LEU A 91 16.79 -13.73 26.40
CA LEU A 91 15.90 -12.58 26.21
C LEU A 91 14.87 -12.75 25.08
N ASP A 92 15.02 -13.78 24.24
CA ASP A 92 14.14 -14.03 23.08
C ASP A 92 12.80 -14.72 23.43
N SER A 93 12.50 -15.00 24.71
CA SER A 93 11.19 -15.58 25.07
C SER A 93 10.05 -14.56 25.23
N SER A 94 10.35 -13.26 25.16
CA SER A 94 9.35 -12.23 25.42
C SER A 94 9.51 -10.96 24.59
N ILE A 95 9.62 -11.06 23.27
CA ILE A 95 8.96 -10.11 22.36
C ILE A 95 8.42 -10.95 21.19
N ILE A 96 7.16 -11.35 21.31
CA ILE A 96 6.35 -11.63 20.13
C ILE A 96 5.38 -10.45 20.01
N LEU A 97 5.78 -9.40 19.29
CA LEU A 97 4.79 -8.57 18.62
C LEU A 97 4.25 -9.40 17.46
N VAL A 98 3.30 -10.29 17.78
CA VAL A 98 2.40 -10.87 16.80
C VAL A 98 1.63 -9.69 16.23
N CYS A 99 2.04 -9.20 15.07
CA CYS A 99 1.12 -8.55 14.14
C CYS A 99 0.64 -9.67 13.22
N PRO A 100 -0.51 -10.31 13.50
CA PRO A 100 -1.09 -11.22 12.54
C PRO A 100 -1.76 -10.34 11.49
N LEU A 101 -1.21 -10.35 10.27
CA LEU A 101 -1.90 -10.15 8.97
C LEU A 101 -0.99 -9.45 7.96
N ILE A 102 -0.03 -10.19 7.40
CA ILE A 102 0.31 -10.09 5.98
C ILE A 102 0.68 -11.49 5.49
N HIS A 103 -0.31 -12.22 4.99
CA HIS A 103 -0.09 -13.30 4.03
C HIS A 103 -0.10 -12.67 2.64
N PHE A 104 1.00 -12.86 1.89
CA PHE A 104 0.98 -12.91 0.44
C PHE A 104 1.08 -14.38 0.03
#